data_AF-A0A9X7JUF6-F1
#
_entry.id   AF-A0A9X7JUF6-F1
#
_cell.length_a   1.000
_cell.length_b   1.000
_cell.length_c   1.000
_cell.angle_alpha   90.00
_cell.angle_beta   90.00
_cell.angle_gamma   90.00
#
_symmetry.space_group_name_H-M   'P 1'
#
loop_
_entity.id
_entity.type
_entity.pdbx_description
1 polymer ?
#
loop_
_entity_poly.entity_id
_entity_poly.type
_entity_poly.pdbx_seq_one_letter_code
_entity_poly.pdbx_strand_id
1 'polypeptide(L)'
;MSDSNFDLAVGVGGDAVNSGLQTAYQQHRDAFRGQAEKTLEGTDYTFAWDFLDAPSLALTPPDADLWGKMIKADGVTDLPDSGVLQFTAQQLQADCKVGETPLPQVTGKVTVALQLKLDGGGITALPLGAWLENLPDGPTSIIVKNVVVPALLTQGATLLKGLKIPAQDLFGQTVTLNLVRVDVIPTHLVLASTAAVGQPQAVRADDAVDWPTDKQVFTLISKSLLTTLLTATIKQYENTRLAKGDKTIQFVASARWDATFRRATNLTVGDDPTTASAGVDVDWHAELDLVPISPDGSGGCALSKAGHES
;
A
#
# COMPACT_ATOMS: atom_id res chain seq x y z
N MET A 1 20.98 9.28 -3.97
CA MET A 1 19.89 8.53 -4.62
C MET A 1 19.53 9.29 -5.87
N SER A 2 19.81 8.73 -7.05
CA SER A 2 19.36 9.25 -8.34
C SER A 2 17.84 9.37 -8.36
N ASP A 3 17.31 10.31 -9.13
CA ASP A 3 15.86 10.53 -9.31
C ASP A 3 15.14 9.20 -9.57
N SER A 4 14.50 8.66 -8.54
CA SER A 4 13.72 7.44 -8.67
C SER A 4 12.45 7.78 -9.41
N ASN A 5 12.10 6.99 -10.41
CA ASN A 5 10.84 7.11 -11.14
C ASN A 5 9.61 6.67 -10.29
N PHE A 6 9.67 6.80 -8.97
CA PHE A 6 8.58 6.48 -8.06
C PHE A 6 8.79 7.27 -6.77
N ASP A 7 7.69 7.57 -6.08
CA ASP A 7 7.71 8.28 -4.81
C ASP A 7 7.74 7.35 -3.61
N LEU A 8 7.10 6.19 -3.74
CA LEU A 8 7.06 5.16 -2.72
C LEU A 8 7.13 3.80 -3.38
N ALA A 9 8.03 2.95 -2.94
CA ALA A 9 8.03 1.52 -3.26
C ALA A 9 8.01 0.69 -1.98
N VAL A 10 7.22 -0.38 -1.99
CA VAL A 10 7.16 -1.36 -0.91
C VAL A 10 7.46 -2.72 -1.50
N GLY A 11 8.42 -3.42 -0.91
CA GLY A 11 8.71 -4.80 -1.24
C GLY A 11 8.40 -5.71 -0.07
N VAL A 12 7.75 -6.83 -0.35
CA VAL A 12 7.39 -7.84 0.65
C VAL A 12 7.87 -9.19 0.16
N GLY A 13 8.65 -9.87 1.00
CA GLY A 13 9.18 -11.19 0.73
C GLY A 13 8.08 -12.26 0.74
N GLY A 14 8.25 -13.33 -0.03
CA GLY A 14 7.27 -14.41 -0.16
C GLY A 14 6.80 -14.99 1.19
N ASP A 15 7.70 -15.16 2.15
CA ASP A 15 7.36 -15.65 3.49
C ASP A 15 6.44 -14.71 4.27
N ALA A 16 6.65 -13.39 4.13
CA ALA A 16 5.80 -12.40 4.77
C ALA A 16 4.43 -12.34 4.09
N VAL A 17 4.37 -12.44 2.76
CA VAL A 17 3.11 -12.56 2.01
C VAL A 17 2.32 -13.79 2.49
N ASN A 18 2.98 -14.95 2.59
CA ASN A 18 2.35 -16.19 3.05
C ASN A 18 1.90 -16.13 4.51
N SER A 19 2.68 -15.49 5.38
CA SER A 19 2.28 -15.25 6.78
C SER A 19 1.04 -14.37 6.87
N GLY A 20 0.95 -13.33 6.03
CA GLY A 20 -0.24 -12.48 5.91
C GLY A 20 -1.46 -13.24 5.40
N LEU A 21 -1.28 -14.08 4.37
CA LEU A 21 -2.34 -14.92 3.80
C LEU A 21 -2.86 -15.95 4.82
N GLN A 22 -1.97 -16.56 5.61
CA GLN A 22 -2.32 -17.44 6.71
C GLN A 22 -3.17 -16.71 7.76
N THR A 23 -2.79 -15.49 8.12
CA THR A 23 -3.54 -14.66 9.08
C THR A 23 -4.92 -14.29 8.53
N ALA A 24 -4.98 -13.89 7.26
CA ALA A 24 -6.25 -13.57 6.58
C ALA A 24 -7.17 -14.79 6.51
N TYR A 25 -6.64 -15.99 6.24
CA TYR A 25 -7.40 -17.23 6.26
C TYR A 25 -8.02 -17.52 7.63
N GLN A 26 -7.26 -17.31 8.71
CA GLN A 26 -7.73 -17.54 10.07
C GLN A 26 -8.79 -16.51 10.52
N GLN A 27 -8.63 -15.24 10.12
CA GLN A 27 -9.51 -14.15 10.57
C GLN A 27 -10.73 -13.94 9.68
N HIS A 28 -10.62 -14.27 8.39
CA HIS A 28 -11.62 -14.01 7.36
C HIS A 28 -11.93 -15.28 6.55
N ARG A 29 -12.20 -16.38 7.26
CA ARG A 29 -12.43 -17.70 6.65
C ARG A 29 -13.52 -17.71 5.57
N ASP A 30 -14.50 -16.83 5.68
CA ASP A 30 -15.59 -16.65 4.71
C ASP A 30 -15.12 -16.18 3.34
N ALA A 31 -13.99 -15.46 3.26
CA ALA A 31 -13.39 -15.06 1.98
C ALA A 31 -12.77 -16.24 1.22
N PHE A 32 -12.58 -17.38 1.90
CA PHE A 32 -11.97 -18.60 1.37
C PHE A 32 -12.98 -19.73 1.19
N ARG A 33 -14.25 -19.37 0.96
CA ARG A 33 -15.31 -20.28 0.54
C ARG A 33 -16.26 -19.53 -0.38
N GLY A 34 -16.95 -20.24 -1.24
CA GLY A 34 -17.93 -19.59 -2.11
C GLY A 34 -18.74 -20.56 -2.93
N GLN A 35 -19.67 -20.00 -3.69
CA GLN A 35 -20.51 -20.73 -4.61
C GLN A 35 -20.75 -19.95 -5.90
N ALA A 36 -20.99 -20.68 -6.99
CA ALA A 36 -21.23 -20.16 -8.31
C ALA A 36 -22.32 -20.96 -9.00
N GLU A 37 -23.11 -20.31 -9.85
CA GLU A 37 -24.04 -20.99 -10.75
C GLU A 37 -23.64 -20.69 -12.19
N LYS A 38 -23.72 -21.71 -13.06
CA LYS A 38 -23.39 -21.56 -14.48
C LYS A 38 -24.24 -22.52 -15.31
N THR A 39 -24.86 -22.01 -16.36
CA THR A 39 -25.52 -22.84 -17.37
C THR A 39 -24.54 -23.17 -18.49
N LEU A 40 -24.36 -24.45 -18.80
CA LEU A 40 -23.57 -24.93 -19.93
C LEU A 40 -24.40 -25.88 -20.78
N GLU A 41 -24.47 -25.61 -22.08
CA GLU A 41 -25.22 -26.44 -23.05
C GLU A 41 -26.68 -26.72 -22.60
N GLY A 42 -27.32 -25.76 -21.93
CA GLY A 42 -28.69 -25.88 -21.43
C GLY A 42 -28.84 -26.66 -20.12
N THR A 43 -27.74 -27.04 -19.48
CA THR A 43 -27.72 -27.70 -18.16
C THR A 43 -27.20 -26.72 -17.10
N ASP A 44 -27.94 -26.59 -15.99
CA ASP A 44 -27.54 -25.75 -14.87
C ASP A 44 -26.58 -26.48 -13.94
N TYR A 45 -25.50 -25.81 -13.59
CA TYR A 45 -24.50 -26.31 -12.65
C TYR A 45 -24.36 -25.35 -11.48
N THR A 46 -24.37 -25.90 -10.26
CA THR A 46 -24.01 -25.17 -9.04
C THR A 46 -22.68 -25.70 -8.54
N PHE A 47 -21.73 -24.81 -8.34
CA PHE A 47 -20.40 -25.10 -7.79
C PHE A 47 -20.29 -24.49 -6.42
N ALA A 48 -19.73 -25.21 -5.46
CA ALA A 48 -19.25 -24.64 -4.22
C ALA A 48 -17.80 -25.05 -4.03
N TRP A 49 -17.01 -24.17 -3.41
CA TRP A 49 -15.63 -24.47 -3.07
C TRP A 49 -15.34 -24.05 -1.65
N ASP A 50 -14.40 -24.77 -1.06
CA ASP A 50 -13.91 -24.51 0.27
C ASP A 50 -12.40 -24.79 0.36
N PHE A 51 -11.62 -23.79 0.75
CA PHE A 51 -10.20 -23.99 1.04
C PHE A 51 -10.08 -24.53 2.46
N LEU A 52 -9.72 -25.81 2.61
CA LEU A 52 -9.64 -26.47 3.93
C LEU A 52 -8.38 -26.05 4.70
N ASP A 53 -7.34 -25.66 3.97
CA ASP A 53 -6.10 -25.08 4.49
C ASP A 53 -5.86 -23.70 3.88
N ALA A 54 -5.05 -22.89 4.56
CA ALA A 54 -4.62 -21.61 4.02
C ALA A 54 -3.87 -21.84 2.70
N PRO A 55 -4.21 -21.09 1.64
CA PRO A 55 -3.45 -21.15 0.42
C PRO A 55 -2.06 -20.51 0.61
N SER A 56 -1.18 -20.76 -0.35
CA SER A 56 0.18 -20.23 -0.39
C SER A 56 0.48 -19.58 -1.74
N LEU A 57 1.41 -18.64 -1.74
CA LEU A 57 1.91 -17.92 -2.90
C LEU A 57 3.40 -18.20 -3.06
N ALA A 58 3.80 -18.62 -4.26
CA ALA A 58 5.19 -18.63 -4.69
C ALA A 58 5.40 -17.51 -5.69
N LEU A 59 6.37 -16.64 -5.44
CA LEU A 59 6.67 -15.45 -6.25
C LEU A 59 7.56 -15.80 -7.45
N THR A 60 7.33 -16.96 -8.03
CA THR A 60 8.05 -17.49 -9.17
C THR A 60 7.08 -18.04 -10.20
N PRO A 61 7.44 -17.97 -11.49
CA PRO A 61 6.68 -18.65 -12.53
C PRO A 61 6.64 -20.17 -12.29
N PRO A 62 5.59 -20.88 -12.76
CA PRO A 62 5.63 -22.33 -12.86
C PRO A 62 6.80 -22.77 -13.73
N ASP A 63 7.42 -23.90 -13.40
CA ASP A 63 8.41 -24.51 -14.27
C ASP A 63 7.76 -25.05 -15.56
N ALA A 64 8.59 -25.43 -16.54
CA ALA A 64 8.12 -25.88 -17.85
C ALA A 64 7.26 -27.16 -17.76
N ASP A 65 7.57 -28.05 -16.81
CA ASP A 65 6.86 -29.32 -16.63
C ASP A 65 5.46 -29.10 -16.06
N LEU A 66 5.33 -28.21 -15.07
CA LEU A 66 4.06 -27.82 -14.50
C LEU A 66 3.24 -27.01 -15.50
N TRP A 67 3.86 -26.03 -16.18
CA TRP A 67 3.20 -25.24 -17.22
C TRP A 67 2.65 -26.12 -18.36
N GLY A 68 3.40 -27.14 -18.78
CA GLY A 68 2.97 -28.09 -19.80
C GLY A 68 1.75 -28.94 -19.40
N LYS A 69 1.50 -29.09 -18.09
CA LYS A 69 0.35 -29.83 -17.55
C LYS A 69 -0.86 -28.94 -17.25
N MET A 70 -0.64 -27.64 -17.06
CA MET A 70 -1.70 -26.70 -16.70
C MET A 70 -2.75 -26.58 -17.80
N ILE A 71 -4.01 -26.51 -17.38
CA ILE A 71 -5.15 -26.12 -18.21
C ILE A 71 -5.08 -24.60 -18.35
N LYS A 72 -4.79 -24.14 -19.55
CA LYS A 72 -4.55 -22.72 -19.84
C LYS A 72 -5.86 -21.98 -19.95
N ALA A 73 -5.86 -20.71 -19.55
CA ALA A 73 -6.96 -19.80 -19.85
C ALA A 73 -7.09 -19.58 -21.37
N ASP A 74 -8.30 -19.25 -21.83
CA ASP A 74 -8.54 -18.96 -23.25
C ASP A 74 -7.59 -17.88 -23.77
N GLY A 75 -6.95 -18.16 -24.91
CA GLY A 75 -6.00 -17.25 -25.55
C GLY A 75 -4.59 -17.23 -24.93
N VAL A 76 -4.32 -18.03 -23.89
CA VAL A 76 -2.99 -18.15 -23.29
C VAL A 76 -2.26 -19.38 -23.84
N THR A 77 -1.18 -19.17 -24.56
CA THR A 77 -0.31 -20.24 -25.10
C THR A 77 0.99 -20.36 -24.33
N ASP A 78 1.63 -19.22 -24.13
CA ASP A 78 2.98 -19.07 -23.57
C ASP A 78 2.93 -18.38 -22.22
N LEU A 79 3.93 -18.67 -21.39
CA LEU A 79 4.07 -18.03 -20.10
C LEU A 79 4.64 -16.62 -20.30
N PRO A 80 4.04 -15.57 -19.71
CA PRO A 80 4.60 -14.23 -19.77
C PRO A 80 5.99 -14.15 -19.12
N ASP A 81 6.86 -13.31 -19.66
CA ASP A 81 8.24 -13.15 -19.18
C ASP A 81 8.34 -12.47 -17.80
N SER A 82 7.27 -11.82 -17.33
CA SER A 82 7.28 -11.06 -16.07
C SER A 82 5.92 -11.01 -15.38
N GLY A 83 5.97 -10.72 -14.07
CA GLY A 83 4.79 -10.54 -13.22
C GLY A 83 4.07 -11.86 -12.88
N VAL A 84 4.69 -13.01 -13.15
CA VAL A 84 4.07 -14.32 -12.97
C VAL A 84 4.39 -14.90 -11.61
N LEU A 85 3.34 -15.36 -10.92
CA LEU A 85 3.41 -16.05 -9.64
C LEU A 85 2.50 -17.27 -9.63
N GLN A 86 2.66 -18.11 -8.61
CA GLN A 86 1.82 -19.30 -8.41
C GLN A 86 1.05 -19.18 -7.10
N PHE A 87 -0.25 -19.42 -7.17
CA PHE A 87 -1.13 -19.59 -6.02
C PHE A 87 -1.45 -21.08 -5.86
N THR A 88 -1.18 -21.64 -4.67
CA THR A 88 -1.37 -23.06 -4.39
C THR A 88 -2.30 -23.26 -3.21
N ALA A 89 -3.39 -23.97 -3.43
CA ALA A 89 -4.25 -24.52 -2.40
C ALA A 89 -3.95 -26.02 -2.24
N GLN A 90 -3.43 -26.42 -1.08
CA GLN A 90 -3.09 -27.82 -0.83
C GLN A 90 -4.33 -28.70 -0.69
N GLN A 91 -5.40 -28.13 -0.13
CA GLN A 91 -6.68 -28.81 0.06
C GLN A 91 -7.82 -27.88 -0.37
N LEU A 92 -8.19 -27.95 -1.65
CA LEU A 92 -9.42 -27.36 -2.16
C LEU A 92 -10.48 -28.45 -2.21
N GLN A 93 -11.51 -28.30 -1.39
CA GLN A 93 -12.74 -29.06 -1.51
C GLN A 93 -13.65 -28.38 -2.52
N ALA A 94 -14.20 -29.14 -3.46
CA ALA A 94 -15.17 -28.66 -4.43
C ALA A 94 -16.37 -29.58 -4.47
N ASP A 95 -17.54 -28.97 -4.43
CA ASP A 95 -18.85 -29.60 -4.58
C ASP A 95 -19.48 -29.10 -5.87
N CYS A 96 -20.14 -30.02 -6.59
CA CYS A 96 -20.86 -29.67 -7.80
C CYS A 96 -22.23 -30.33 -7.80
N LYS A 97 -23.25 -29.61 -8.25
CA LYS A 97 -24.58 -30.13 -8.56
C LYS A 97 -24.88 -29.90 -10.04
N VAL A 98 -25.53 -30.87 -10.66
CA VAL A 98 -26.07 -30.78 -12.02
C VAL A 98 -27.60 -30.79 -11.89
N GLY A 99 -28.23 -29.63 -12.11
CA GLY A 99 -29.56 -29.35 -11.59
C GLY A 99 -29.60 -29.61 -10.07
N GLU A 100 -30.52 -30.46 -9.62
CA GLU A 100 -30.64 -30.85 -8.21
C GLU A 100 -29.78 -32.09 -7.83
N THR A 101 -29.06 -32.69 -8.78
CA THR A 101 -28.30 -33.93 -8.52
C THR A 101 -26.88 -33.60 -8.05
N PRO A 102 -26.50 -33.94 -6.81
CA PRO A 102 -25.14 -33.73 -6.33
C PRO A 102 -24.17 -34.72 -6.98
N LEU A 103 -23.04 -34.21 -7.44
CA LEU A 103 -21.87 -35.01 -7.80
C LEU A 103 -21.05 -35.35 -6.56
N PRO A 104 -20.20 -36.40 -6.60
CA PRO A 104 -19.28 -36.69 -5.52
C PRO A 104 -18.40 -35.49 -5.21
N GLN A 105 -18.31 -35.16 -3.92
CA GLN A 105 -17.37 -34.16 -3.43
C GLN A 105 -15.94 -34.57 -3.79
N VAL A 106 -15.15 -33.61 -4.25
CA VAL A 106 -13.74 -33.81 -4.57
C VAL A 106 -12.89 -32.93 -3.67
N THR A 107 -11.77 -33.47 -3.19
CA THR A 107 -10.75 -32.68 -2.48
C THR A 107 -9.42 -32.94 -3.15
N GLY A 108 -8.72 -31.88 -3.52
CA GLY A 108 -7.46 -31.99 -4.23
C GLY A 108 -6.60 -30.75 -4.08
N LYS A 109 -5.35 -30.88 -4.53
CA LYS A 109 -4.42 -29.76 -4.57
C LYS A 109 -4.60 -29.02 -5.90
N VAL A 110 -4.75 -27.71 -5.82
CA VAL A 110 -4.89 -26.83 -6.98
C VAL A 110 -3.77 -25.82 -7.00
N THR A 111 -3.09 -25.70 -8.14
CA THR A 111 -2.07 -24.68 -8.40
C THR A 111 -2.54 -23.81 -9.55
N VAL A 112 -2.55 -22.49 -9.35
CA VAL A 112 -2.97 -21.51 -10.34
C VAL A 112 -1.80 -20.60 -10.67
N ALA A 113 -1.44 -20.51 -11.94
CA ALA A 113 -0.51 -19.49 -12.42
C ALA A 113 -1.29 -18.18 -12.63
N LEU A 114 -0.78 -17.09 -12.06
CA LEU A 114 -1.37 -15.76 -12.13
C LEU A 114 -0.32 -14.78 -12.66
N GLN A 115 -0.74 -13.82 -13.48
CA GLN A 115 0.05 -12.65 -13.83
C GLN A 115 -0.50 -11.42 -13.13
N LEU A 116 0.33 -10.72 -12.36
CA LEU A 116 -0.02 -9.40 -11.84
C LEU A 116 0.27 -8.34 -12.90
N LYS A 117 -0.71 -7.49 -13.16
CA LYS A 117 -0.60 -6.32 -14.03
C LYS A 117 -1.16 -5.09 -13.35
N LEU A 118 -0.77 -3.93 -13.88
CA LEU A 118 -1.43 -2.68 -13.55
C LEU A 118 -2.55 -2.40 -14.55
N ASP A 119 -3.71 -2.07 -14.03
CA ASP A 119 -4.86 -1.63 -14.81
C ASP A 119 -5.59 -0.51 -14.05
N GLY A 120 -5.76 0.65 -14.69
CA GLY A 120 -6.48 1.79 -14.11
C GLY A 120 -5.98 2.29 -12.74
N GLY A 121 -4.68 2.17 -12.46
CA GLY A 121 -4.06 2.56 -11.17
C GLY A 121 -4.26 1.55 -10.04
N GLY A 122 -4.80 0.36 -10.33
CA GLY A 122 -4.89 -0.78 -9.42
C GLY A 122 -4.10 -1.98 -9.93
N ILE A 123 -3.99 -2.99 -9.07
CA ILE A 123 -3.45 -4.30 -9.42
C ILE A 123 -4.61 -5.15 -9.96
N THR A 124 -4.38 -5.81 -11.09
CA THR A 124 -5.25 -6.85 -11.63
C THR A 124 -4.45 -8.13 -11.70
N ALA A 125 -4.97 -9.21 -11.11
CA ALA A 125 -4.44 -10.55 -11.32
C ALA A 125 -5.16 -11.21 -12.50
N LEU A 126 -4.39 -11.63 -13.49
CA LEU A 126 -4.87 -12.37 -14.64
C LEU A 126 -4.56 -13.86 -14.46
N PRO A 127 -5.55 -14.75 -14.41
CA PRO A 127 -5.30 -16.18 -14.44
C PRO A 127 -4.70 -16.60 -15.78
N LEU A 128 -3.60 -17.34 -15.72
CA LEU A 128 -2.92 -17.89 -16.89
C LEU A 128 -3.27 -19.36 -17.11
N GLY A 129 -3.39 -20.11 -16.03
CA GLY A 129 -3.78 -21.52 -16.08
C GLY A 129 -3.87 -22.15 -14.70
N ALA A 130 -4.46 -23.34 -14.63
CA ALA A 130 -4.57 -24.11 -13.40
C ALA A 130 -4.16 -25.56 -13.61
N TRP A 131 -3.56 -26.14 -12.58
CA TRP A 131 -3.27 -27.56 -12.46
C TRP A 131 -3.96 -28.14 -11.23
N LEU A 132 -4.50 -29.34 -11.37
CA LEU A 132 -5.17 -30.06 -10.30
C LEU A 132 -4.50 -31.42 -10.15
N GLU A 133 -4.00 -31.65 -8.96
CA GLU A 133 -3.38 -32.90 -8.57
C GLU A 133 -4.40 -33.77 -7.84
N ASN A 134 -4.40 -35.08 -8.10
CA ASN A 134 -5.31 -36.07 -7.51
C ASN A 134 -6.79 -35.92 -7.91
N LEU A 135 -7.07 -35.65 -9.19
CA LEU A 135 -8.44 -35.72 -9.68
C LEU A 135 -8.94 -37.18 -9.74
N PRO A 136 -10.20 -37.46 -9.34
CA PRO A 136 -10.79 -38.77 -9.53
C PRO A 136 -10.89 -39.09 -11.03
N ASP A 137 -10.54 -40.31 -11.42
CA ASP A 137 -10.67 -40.77 -12.80
C ASP A 137 -12.15 -40.81 -13.26
N GLY A 138 -12.38 -40.55 -14.54
CA GLY A 138 -13.70 -40.67 -15.19
C GLY A 138 -14.39 -39.33 -15.52
N PRO A 139 -15.71 -39.33 -15.76
CA PRO A 139 -16.46 -38.16 -16.27
C PRO A 139 -16.41 -36.94 -15.34
N THR A 140 -16.24 -37.16 -14.03
CA THR A 140 -16.04 -36.10 -13.04
C THR A 140 -14.77 -35.29 -13.32
N SER A 141 -13.68 -35.92 -13.78
CA SER A 141 -12.46 -35.19 -14.16
C SER A 141 -12.69 -34.25 -15.34
N ILE A 142 -13.52 -34.64 -16.31
CA ILE A 142 -13.83 -33.82 -17.49
C ILE A 142 -14.63 -32.59 -17.06
N ILE A 143 -15.62 -32.76 -16.18
CA ILE A 143 -16.43 -31.66 -15.63
C ILE A 143 -15.55 -30.71 -14.81
N VAL A 144 -14.67 -31.23 -13.95
CA VAL A 144 -13.78 -30.40 -13.16
C VAL A 144 -12.84 -29.59 -14.06
N LYS A 145 -12.22 -30.22 -15.05
CA LYS A 145 -11.27 -29.56 -15.97
C LYS A 145 -11.92 -28.53 -16.89
N ASN A 146 -13.10 -28.83 -17.43
CA ASN A 146 -13.73 -27.98 -18.45
C ASN A 146 -14.74 -26.98 -17.88
N VAL A 147 -15.20 -27.19 -16.64
CA VAL A 147 -16.24 -26.34 -16.05
C VAL A 147 -15.79 -25.69 -14.75
N VAL A 148 -15.40 -26.48 -13.76
CA VAL A 148 -15.04 -25.97 -12.42
C VAL A 148 -13.82 -25.06 -12.52
N VAL A 149 -12.78 -25.51 -13.22
CA VAL A 149 -11.52 -24.78 -13.33
C VAL A 149 -11.69 -23.44 -14.06
N PRO A 150 -12.28 -23.37 -15.27
CA PRO A 150 -12.53 -22.09 -15.92
C PRO A 150 -13.41 -21.16 -15.08
N ALA A 151 -14.40 -21.70 -14.35
CA ALA A 151 -15.24 -20.89 -13.46
C ALA A 151 -14.44 -20.31 -12.28
N LEU A 152 -13.63 -21.13 -11.61
CA LEU A 152 -12.75 -20.69 -10.52
C LEU A 152 -11.72 -19.66 -11.00
N LEU A 153 -11.13 -19.86 -12.18
CA LEU A 153 -10.22 -18.86 -12.78
C LEU A 153 -10.94 -17.54 -13.07
N THR A 154 -12.15 -17.60 -13.62
CA THR A 154 -12.96 -16.40 -13.91
C THR A 154 -13.36 -15.65 -12.63
N GLN A 155 -13.78 -16.37 -11.60
CA GLN A 155 -14.13 -15.77 -10.32
C GLN A 155 -12.92 -15.24 -9.57
N GLY A 156 -11.81 -15.98 -9.56
CA GLY A 156 -10.53 -15.51 -9.03
C GLY A 156 -10.07 -14.22 -9.72
N ALA A 157 -10.16 -14.16 -11.05
CA ALA A 157 -9.89 -12.94 -11.81
C ALA A 157 -10.79 -11.77 -11.39
N THR A 158 -12.07 -12.06 -11.12
CA THR A 158 -13.05 -11.04 -10.70
C THR A 158 -12.77 -10.51 -9.30
N LEU A 159 -12.44 -11.39 -8.35
CA LEU A 159 -12.10 -11.03 -6.97
C LEU A 159 -10.81 -10.21 -6.89
N LEU A 160 -9.86 -10.50 -7.77
CA LEU A 160 -8.54 -9.86 -7.81
C LEU A 160 -8.49 -8.69 -8.81
N LYS A 161 -9.64 -8.28 -9.38
CA LYS A 161 -9.70 -7.17 -10.32
C LYS A 161 -9.79 -5.83 -9.61
N GLY A 162 -8.83 -4.96 -9.88
CA GLY A 162 -8.88 -3.57 -9.42
C GLY A 162 -8.62 -3.42 -7.93
N LEU A 163 -7.70 -4.21 -7.38
CA LEU A 163 -7.17 -3.98 -6.04
C LEU A 163 -6.47 -2.61 -6.03
N LYS A 164 -7.08 -1.66 -5.33
CA LYS A 164 -6.54 -0.31 -5.17
C LYS A 164 -5.86 -0.19 -3.82
N ILE A 165 -4.76 0.55 -3.78
CA ILE A 165 -4.20 1.01 -2.51
C ILE A 165 -5.15 2.11 -1.99
N PRO A 166 -5.76 1.95 -0.81
CA PRO A 166 -6.61 3.00 -0.26
C PRO A 166 -5.76 4.24 0.02
N ALA A 167 -6.37 5.43 -0.10
CA ALA A 167 -5.72 6.67 0.29
C ALA A 167 -5.24 6.55 1.75
N GLN A 168 -3.99 6.93 1.99
CA GLN A 168 -3.37 6.85 3.31
C GLN A 168 -3.39 8.23 3.94
N ASP A 169 -3.70 8.30 5.23
CA ASP A 169 -3.40 9.49 6.02
C ASP A 169 -1.95 9.39 6.50
N LEU A 170 -1.08 10.16 5.85
CA LEU A 170 0.33 10.25 6.22
C LEU A 170 0.56 11.62 6.85
N PHE A 171 0.78 11.61 8.17
CA PHE A 171 1.08 12.80 8.95
C PHE A 171 0.03 13.93 8.82
N GLY A 172 -1.25 13.57 8.79
CA GLY A 172 -2.36 14.52 8.67
C GLY A 172 -2.57 15.04 7.25
N GLN A 173 -1.97 14.37 6.25
CA GLN A 173 -2.28 14.58 4.84
C GLN A 173 -2.84 13.32 4.21
N THR A 174 -3.96 13.49 3.51
CA THR A 174 -4.47 12.46 2.60
C THR A 174 -3.56 12.38 1.38
N VAL A 175 -2.75 11.33 1.33
CA VAL A 175 -1.90 11.03 0.17
C VAL A 175 -2.59 9.97 -0.67
N THR A 176 -2.86 10.33 -1.92
CA THR A 176 -3.30 9.37 -2.94
C THR A 176 -2.07 8.81 -3.64
N LEU A 177 -1.84 7.52 -3.45
CA LEU A 177 -0.78 6.76 -4.10
C LEU A 177 -1.36 6.11 -5.37
N ASN A 178 -0.78 6.43 -6.51
CA ASN A 178 -1.13 5.80 -7.78
C ASN A 178 -0.07 4.74 -8.07
N LEU A 179 -0.50 3.48 -8.19
CA LEU A 179 0.41 2.42 -8.58
C LEU A 179 0.92 2.64 -10.00
N VAL A 180 2.24 2.66 -10.13
CA VAL A 180 2.95 2.81 -11.42
C VAL A 180 3.77 1.59 -11.77
N ARG A 181 4.06 0.72 -10.78
CA ARG A 181 4.79 -0.54 -11.02
C ARG A 181 4.31 -1.68 -10.11
N VAL A 182 4.28 -2.88 -10.68
CA VAL A 182 4.18 -4.16 -9.95
C VAL A 182 5.25 -5.09 -10.48
N ASP A 183 6.22 -5.44 -9.64
CA ASP A 183 7.26 -6.41 -9.99
C ASP A 183 7.08 -7.67 -9.15
N VAL A 184 7.06 -8.81 -9.81
CA VAL A 184 7.18 -10.12 -9.17
C VAL A 184 8.60 -10.61 -9.46
N ILE A 185 9.45 -10.58 -8.43
CA ILE A 185 10.78 -11.16 -8.47
C ILE A 185 10.81 -12.41 -7.58
N PRO A 186 11.73 -13.38 -7.80
CA PRO A 186 11.65 -14.70 -7.18
C PRO A 186 11.46 -14.72 -5.66
N THR A 187 11.93 -13.68 -4.97
CA THR A 187 11.83 -13.56 -3.51
C THR A 187 10.83 -12.50 -3.03
N HIS A 188 10.42 -11.54 -3.86
CA HIS A 188 9.64 -10.37 -3.44
C HIS A 188 8.56 -9.97 -4.42
N LEU A 189 7.44 -9.51 -3.85
CA LEU A 189 6.43 -8.74 -4.55
C LEU A 189 6.73 -7.27 -4.27
N VAL A 190 6.97 -6.48 -5.30
CA VAL A 190 7.26 -5.06 -5.18
C VAL A 190 6.16 -4.25 -5.83
N LEU A 191 5.65 -3.28 -5.08
CA LEU A 191 4.67 -2.30 -5.53
C LEU A 191 5.33 -0.92 -5.50
N ALA A 192 5.38 -0.23 -6.63
CA ALA A 192 5.85 1.16 -6.69
C ALA A 192 4.72 2.09 -7.11
N SER A 193 4.72 3.27 -6.51
CA SER A 193 3.66 4.26 -6.64
C SER A 193 4.22 5.68 -6.73
N THR A 194 3.46 6.56 -7.36
CA THR A 194 3.67 8.00 -7.35
C THR A 194 2.62 8.67 -6.48
N ALA A 195 3.04 9.69 -5.74
CA ALA A 195 2.15 10.48 -4.92
C ALA A 195 1.57 11.60 -5.79
N ALA A 196 0.24 11.68 -5.89
CA ALA A 196 -0.40 12.82 -6.53
C ALA A 196 -0.42 14.02 -5.56
N VAL A 197 0.74 14.57 -5.24
CA VAL A 197 0.83 15.90 -4.64
C VAL A 197 1.18 16.89 -5.75
N GLY A 198 0.15 17.44 -6.41
CA GLY A 198 0.31 18.61 -7.28
C GLY A 198 0.48 18.40 -8.79
N GLN A 199 0.74 17.20 -9.31
CA GLN A 199 0.43 16.75 -10.70
C GLN A 199 1.06 15.37 -10.95
N PRO A 200 0.44 14.49 -11.76
CA PRO A 200 1.03 13.21 -12.10
C PRO A 200 2.11 13.37 -13.18
N GLN A 201 3.37 13.07 -12.86
CA GLN A 201 4.33 12.68 -13.89
C GLN A 201 4.19 11.17 -14.12
N ALA A 202 3.79 10.82 -15.34
CA ALA A 202 3.77 9.45 -15.80
C ALA A 202 5.21 8.94 -15.89
N VAL A 203 5.48 7.88 -15.17
CA VAL A 203 6.78 7.20 -15.18
C VAL A 203 6.76 6.14 -16.27
N ARG A 204 7.87 6.05 -17.03
CA ARG A 204 8.13 4.96 -17.97
C ARG A 204 8.44 3.68 -17.20
N ALA A 205 7.80 2.59 -17.62
CA ALA A 205 7.79 1.29 -16.93
C ALA A 205 9.08 0.45 -17.11
N ASP A 206 10.08 0.94 -17.84
CA ASP A 206 11.05 0.02 -18.50
C ASP A 206 12.48 0.07 -17.94
N ASP A 207 12.76 0.86 -16.91
CA ASP A 207 14.09 0.88 -16.31
C ASP A 207 14.25 -0.28 -15.30
N ALA A 208 15.33 -1.04 -15.39
CA ALA A 208 15.67 -2.03 -14.39
C ALA A 208 15.94 -1.33 -13.04
N VAL A 209 15.26 -1.76 -11.99
CA VAL A 209 15.43 -1.24 -10.63
C VAL A 209 16.03 -2.33 -9.76
N ASP A 210 17.15 -2.03 -9.12
CA ASP A 210 17.77 -2.92 -8.14
C ASP A 210 17.02 -2.80 -6.81
N TRP A 211 16.18 -3.80 -6.52
CA TRP A 211 15.40 -3.85 -5.28
C TRP A 211 16.24 -4.36 -4.09
N PRO A 212 16.06 -3.81 -2.87
CA PRO A 212 16.73 -4.29 -1.65
C PRO A 212 16.18 -5.65 -1.21
N THR A 213 16.70 -6.72 -1.80
CA THR A 213 16.23 -8.10 -1.57
C THR A 213 16.84 -8.76 -0.33
N ASP A 214 17.71 -8.06 0.42
CA ASP A 214 18.33 -8.55 1.65
C ASP A 214 17.42 -8.42 2.89
N LYS A 215 16.27 -7.74 2.76
CA LYS A 215 15.27 -7.57 3.83
C LYS A 215 13.98 -8.28 3.45
N GLN A 216 13.34 -8.94 4.42
CA GLN A 216 12.03 -9.58 4.21
C GLN A 216 10.92 -8.57 3.87
N VAL A 217 11.03 -7.33 4.35
CA VAL A 217 10.13 -6.22 3.99
C VAL A 217 10.98 -4.97 3.88
N PHE A 218 10.76 -4.18 2.83
CA PHE A 218 11.40 -2.88 2.66
C PHE A 218 10.40 -1.82 2.19
N THR A 219 10.71 -0.57 2.52
CA THR A 219 10.02 0.61 2.00
C THR A 219 11.06 1.61 1.53
N LEU A 220 10.92 2.07 0.29
CA LEU A 220 11.72 3.12 -0.31
C LEU A 220 10.84 4.35 -0.50
N ILE A 221 11.31 5.50 -0.02
CA ILE A 221 10.60 6.78 -0.11
C ILE A 221 11.51 7.76 -0.86
N SER A 222 10.96 8.43 -1.88
CA SER A 222 11.68 9.47 -2.60
C SER A 222 11.93 10.68 -1.68
N LYS A 223 13.05 11.38 -1.92
CA LYS A 223 13.35 12.62 -1.21
C LYS A 223 12.26 13.67 -1.43
N SER A 224 11.65 13.72 -2.62
CA SER A 224 10.55 14.63 -2.96
C SER A 224 9.31 14.35 -2.13
N LEU A 225 8.90 13.08 -2.00
CA LEU A 225 7.78 12.69 -1.17
C LEU A 225 8.05 12.99 0.30
N LEU A 226 9.22 12.62 0.82
CA LEU A 226 9.59 12.90 2.21
C LEU A 226 9.62 14.41 2.50
N THR A 227 10.19 15.21 1.60
CA THR A 227 10.19 16.69 1.71
C THR A 227 8.78 17.26 1.74
N THR A 228 7.90 16.75 0.88
CA THR A 228 6.48 17.14 0.80
C THR A 228 5.75 16.82 2.11
N LEU A 229 5.91 15.60 2.63
CA LEU A 229 5.30 15.16 3.88
C LEU A 229 5.82 15.98 5.06
N LEU A 230 7.13 16.20 5.17
CA LEU A 230 7.70 17.02 6.23
C LEU A 230 7.22 18.48 6.16
N THR A 231 7.18 19.06 4.96
CA THR A 231 6.65 20.42 4.76
C THR A 231 5.20 20.52 5.22
N ALA A 232 4.40 19.52 4.88
CA ALA A 232 3.01 19.43 5.30
C ALA A 232 2.84 19.33 6.82
N THR A 233 3.62 18.47 7.46
CA THR A 233 3.61 18.33 8.92
C THR A 233 4.00 19.64 9.59
N ILE A 234 5.05 20.30 9.11
CA ILE A 234 5.49 21.58 9.68
C ILE A 234 4.42 22.67 9.49
N LYS A 235 3.70 22.66 8.36
CA LYS A 235 2.56 23.59 8.15
C LYS A 235 1.49 23.48 9.23
N GLN A 236 1.28 22.31 9.82
CA GLN A 236 0.30 22.14 10.91
C GLN A 236 0.71 22.89 12.19
N TYR A 237 2.00 23.21 12.34
CA TYR A 237 2.51 23.97 13.46
C TYR A 237 2.55 25.49 13.19
N GLU A 238 2.22 25.96 11.99
CA GLU A 238 2.16 27.40 11.69
C GLU A 238 1.26 28.14 12.68
N ASN A 239 1.74 29.28 13.16
CA ASN A 239 1.13 30.11 14.20
C ASN A 239 1.05 29.44 15.60
N THR A 240 1.77 28.34 15.82
CA THR A 240 1.89 27.75 17.15
C THR A 240 2.82 28.60 18.01
N ARG A 241 2.35 28.94 19.21
CA ARG A 241 3.14 29.64 20.21
C ARG A 241 4.27 28.74 20.70
N LEU A 242 5.51 29.15 20.46
CA LEU A 242 6.70 28.42 20.87
C LEU A 242 6.99 28.62 22.35
N ALA A 243 6.90 29.86 22.83
CA ALA A 243 7.14 30.16 24.23
C ALA A 243 6.55 31.49 24.66
N LYS A 244 6.29 31.60 25.97
CA LYS A 244 5.84 32.81 26.67
C LYS A 244 6.62 32.92 27.97
N GLY A 245 7.04 34.14 28.30
CA GLY A 245 7.49 34.41 29.65
C GLY A 245 7.15 35.82 30.09
N ASP A 246 6.90 35.97 31.38
CA ASP A 246 6.81 37.26 32.05
C ASP A 246 7.71 37.25 33.28
N LYS A 247 8.40 38.36 33.51
CA LYS A 247 9.20 38.57 34.72
C LYS A 247 8.96 39.98 35.21
N THR A 248 8.49 40.09 36.45
CA THR A 248 8.18 41.37 37.09
C THR A 248 9.08 41.57 38.30
N ILE A 249 9.76 42.71 38.35
CA ILE A 249 10.41 43.23 39.54
C ILE A 249 9.53 44.35 40.06
N GLN A 250 8.91 44.12 41.21
CA GLN A 250 7.93 45.04 41.80
C GLN A 250 8.52 46.45 41.92
N PHE A 251 7.79 47.46 41.44
CA PHE A 251 8.16 48.89 41.42
C PHE A 251 9.36 49.28 40.55
N VAL A 252 9.92 48.36 39.75
CA VAL A 252 11.11 48.64 38.92
C VAL A 252 10.80 48.42 37.45
N ALA A 253 10.38 47.20 37.09
CA ALA A 253 10.17 46.84 35.69
C ALA A 253 9.28 45.60 35.53
N SER A 254 8.60 45.51 34.40
CA SER A 254 8.05 44.25 33.90
C SER A 254 8.59 43.97 32.50
N ALA A 255 8.96 42.71 32.26
CA ALA A 255 9.36 42.23 30.95
C ALA A 255 8.40 41.12 30.54
N ARG A 256 7.84 41.22 29.35
CA ARG A 256 7.02 40.18 28.73
C ARG A 256 7.61 39.82 27.39
N TRP A 257 7.57 38.55 27.07
CA TRP A 257 7.93 38.10 25.74
C TRP A 257 7.04 36.96 25.28
N ASP A 258 6.85 36.91 23.97
CA ASP A 258 6.06 35.90 23.27
C ASP A 258 6.79 35.55 21.97
N ALA A 259 6.90 34.26 21.68
CA ALA A 259 7.46 33.78 20.42
C ALA A 259 6.46 32.82 19.78
N THR A 260 6.17 33.04 18.51
CA THR A 260 5.24 32.25 17.70
C THR A 260 5.95 31.77 16.44
N PHE A 261 5.89 30.48 16.16
CA PHE A 261 6.40 29.94 14.91
C PHE A 261 5.49 30.41 13.77
N ARG A 262 6.00 31.19 12.82
CA ARG A 262 5.19 31.61 11.66
C ARG A 262 5.16 30.53 10.61
N ARG A 263 6.33 30.09 10.15
CA ARG A 263 6.48 29.14 9.04
C ARG A 263 7.90 28.59 8.92
N ALA A 264 8.03 27.51 8.16
CA ALA A 264 9.32 27.05 7.65
C ALA A 264 9.40 27.28 6.13
N THR A 265 10.61 27.54 5.65
CA THR A 265 10.91 27.78 4.23
C THR A 265 12.09 26.93 3.80
N ASN A 266 12.19 26.63 2.51
CA ASN A 266 13.31 25.90 1.90
C ASN A 266 13.63 24.58 2.62
N LEU A 267 12.61 23.81 2.99
CA LEU A 267 12.83 22.49 3.58
C LEU A 267 13.48 21.58 2.55
N THR A 268 14.59 20.97 2.94
CA THR A 268 15.35 20.04 2.12
C THR A 268 15.76 18.82 2.95
N VAL A 269 15.60 17.65 2.36
CA VAL A 269 16.10 16.39 2.92
C VAL A 269 17.49 16.12 2.37
N GLY A 270 18.43 15.77 3.24
CA GLY A 270 19.81 15.47 2.89
C GLY A 270 19.99 14.19 2.08
N ASP A 271 21.23 13.82 1.80
CA ASP A 271 21.56 12.49 1.26
C ASP A 271 21.32 11.38 2.27
N ASP A 272 21.54 11.68 3.55
CA ASP A 272 21.03 10.88 4.66
C ASP A 272 19.56 11.25 4.91
N PRO A 273 18.60 10.32 4.70
CA PRO A 273 17.18 10.59 4.88
C PRO A 273 16.78 10.88 6.33
N THR A 274 17.68 10.66 7.30
CA THR A 274 17.48 11.06 8.71
C THR A 274 17.84 12.52 8.97
N THR A 275 18.40 13.22 7.97
CA THR A 275 18.79 14.63 8.07
C THR A 275 17.90 15.50 7.20
N ALA A 276 17.40 16.59 7.78
CA ALA A 276 16.65 17.62 7.08
C ALA A 276 17.08 19.01 7.55
N SER A 277 17.01 19.98 6.65
CA SER A 277 17.28 21.39 6.97
C SER A 277 16.14 22.27 6.46
N ALA A 278 15.83 23.33 7.19
CA ALA A 278 14.81 24.32 6.83
C ALA A 278 15.18 25.68 7.42
N GLY A 279 14.81 26.76 6.71
CA GLY A 279 14.79 28.10 7.28
C GLY A 279 13.54 28.27 8.13
N VAL A 280 13.68 28.74 9.37
CA VAL A 280 12.57 28.92 10.32
C VAL A 280 12.29 30.40 10.49
N ASP A 281 11.04 30.79 10.30
CA ASP A 281 10.53 32.14 10.53
C ASP A 281 9.76 32.15 11.86
N VAL A 282 10.26 32.91 12.82
CA VAL A 282 9.69 33.03 14.18
C VAL A 282 9.31 34.47 14.41
N ASP A 283 8.02 34.70 14.64
CA ASP A 283 7.55 35.97 15.17
C ASP A 283 7.92 36.05 16.64
N TRP A 284 8.52 37.15 17.06
CA TRP A 284 8.75 37.38 18.47
C TRP A 284 8.39 38.81 18.83
N HIS A 285 7.75 38.94 19.98
CA HIS A 285 7.41 40.22 20.55
C HIS A 285 7.99 40.28 21.96
N ALA A 286 8.77 41.31 22.24
CA ALA A 286 9.24 41.61 23.59
C ALA A 286 8.76 43.01 23.99
N GLU A 287 8.17 43.08 25.17
CA GLU A 287 7.72 44.31 25.80
C GLU A 287 8.50 44.50 27.09
N LEU A 288 9.08 45.68 27.27
CA LEU A 288 9.72 46.11 28.50
C LEU A 288 9.00 47.36 29.00
N ASP A 289 8.37 47.25 30.16
CA ASP A 289 7.74 48.38 30.86
C ASP A 289 8.64 48.77 32.03
N LEU A 290 9.15 50.00 31.98
CA LEU A 290 10.03 50.56 33.00
C LEU A 290 9.23 51.57 33.82
N VAL A 291 9.24 51.37 35.15
CA VAL A 291 8.54 52.20 36.14
C VAL A 291 7.00 52.16 36.02
N PRO A 292 6.36 51.03 36.38
CA PRO A 292 4.93 51.02 36.62
C PRO A 292 4.70 51.66 38.00
N ILE A 293 4.42 52.97 38.02
CA ILE A 293 3.82 53.72 39.15
C ILE A 293 4.82 54.11 40.26
N SER A 294 5.00 55.43 40.45
CA SER A 294 5.57 55.97 41.70
C SER A 294 4.63 55.64 42.88
N PRO A 295 5.13 55.37 44.09
CA PRO A 295 4.30 55.00 45.25
C PRO A 295 3.18 56.00 45.62
N ASP A 296 3.18 57.19 45.03
CA ASP A 296 2.27 58.31 45.28
C ASP A 296 1.36 58.68 44.09
N GLY A 297 1.41 57.94 42.97
CA GLY A 297 0.55 58.17 41.81
C GLY A 297 0.80 59.49 41.06
N SER A 298 1.91 60.19 41.35
CA SER A 298 2.23 61.47 40.71
C SER A 298 3.34 61.32 39.66
N GLY A 299 2.94 60.95 38.43
CA GLY A 299 3.65 61.25 37.19
C GLY A 299 5.11 60.79 37.07
N GLY A 300 5.33 59.57 36.58
CA GLY A 300 6.61 59.15 36.00
C GLY A 300 6.54 59.17 34.47
N CYS A 301 7.52 59.77 33.79
CA CYS A 301 7.63 59.77 32.33
C CYS A 301 7.57 58.34 31.77
N ALA A 302 6.48 58.01 31.05
CA ALA A 302 6.42 56.81 30.24
C ALA A 302 7.35 57.00 29.03
N LEU A 303 8.50 56.34 29.03
CA LEU A 303 9.21 56.01 27.79
C LEU A 303 8.45 54.84 27.16
N SER A 304 7.37 55.14 26.44
CA SER A 304 6.62 54.11 25.73
C SER A 304 7.30 53.77 24.41
N LYS A 305 7.48 52.45 24.22
CA LYS A 305 7.67 51.74 22.95
C LYS A 305 9.06 51.84 22.30
N ALA A 306 9.98 51.00 22.76
CA ALA A 306 11.00 50.40 21.89
C ALA A 306 10.54 48.96 21.54
N GLY A 307 9.57 48.85 20.64
CA GLY A 307 9.21 47.55 20.04
C GLY A 307 10.01 47.38 18.75
N HIS A 308 10.81 46.34 18.64
CA HIS A 308 11.39 45.92 17.37
C HIS A 308 10.51 44.80 16.81
N GLU A 309 9.84 45.08 15.70
CA GLU A 309 9.24 44.06 14.83
C GLU A 309 10.30 43.66 13.79
N SER A 310 10.49 42.36 13.57
CA SER A 310 11.32 41.79 12.51
C SER A 310 10.49 40.84 11.64
#